data_AF-A0A494ZT66-F1
#
_entry.id   AF-A0A494ZT66-F1
#
_cell.length_a   1.000
_cell.length_b   1.000
_cell.length_c   1.000
_cell.angle_alpha   90.00
_cell.angle_beta   90.00
_cell.angle_gamma   90.00
#
_symmetry.space_group_name_H-M   'P 1'
#
loop_
_entity.id
_entity.type
_entity.pdbx_description
1 polymer ?
#
loop_
_entity_poly.entity_id
_entity_poly.type
_entity_poly.pdbx_seq_one_letter_code
_entity_poly.pdbx_strand_id
1 'polypeptide(L)'
;MQILVSHSIGEGQIMELLYGMEEEEVPFTVQRLKEDTAIQLGYQAACSSRLGVGIGVGSDYSVILHYEKLLKEEPLFQMNILDHSLSLRALGANAARLVKGMPFKELDIKEPPIQNDRLPEKQESITKNRIASIIRRVLSEAE
;
A
#
# COMPACT_ATOMS: atom_id res chain seq x y z
N MET A 1 9.09 3.35 9.72
CA MET A 1 8.85 3.54 8.28
C MET A 1 8.49 4.99 8.00
N GLN A 2 8.67 5.47 6.78
CA GLN A 2 8.35 6.86 6.41
C GLN A 2 7.11 6.90 5.53
N ILE A 3 6.30 7.95 5.70
CA ILE A 3 5.11 8.21 4.92
C ILE A 3 5.17 9.67 4.47
N LEU A 4 5.22 9.88 3.15
CA LEU A 4 5.25 11.20 2.55
C LEU A 4 3.91 11.46 1.85
N VAL A 5 3.26 12.56 2.21
CA VAL A 5 1.88 12.85 1.82
C VAL A 5 1.82 14.23 1.19
N SER A 6 1.15 14.36 0.05
CA SER A 6 0.86 15.67 -0.55
C SER A 6 0.04 16.54 0.43
N HIS A 7 0.36 17.84 0.52
CA HIS A 7 -0.39 18.79 1.36
C HIS A 7 -1.88 18.89 1.03
N SER A 8 -2.28 18.52 -0.20
CA SER A 8 -3.68 18.54 -0.64
C SER A 8 -4.51 17.40 -0.04
N ILE A 9 -3.87 16.39 0.56
CA ILE A 9 -4.54 15.23 1.15
C ILE A 9 -4.82 15.48 2.63
N GLY A 10 -6.11 15.44 2.98
CA GLY A 10 -6.59 15.61 4.34
C GLY A 10 -6.25 14.41 5.23
N GLU A 11 -6.11 14.64 6.54
CA GLU A 11 -5.70 13.60 7.50
C GLU A 11 -6.66 12.40 7.51
N GLY A 12 -7.96 12.66 7.44
CA GLY A 12 -8.99 11.62 7.42
C GLY A 12 -8.88 10.67 6.23
N GLN A 13 -8.23 11.08 5.14
CA GLN A 13 -8.10 10.27 3.92
C GLN A 13 -7.06 9.16 4.05
N ILE A 14 -6.12 9.31 4.99
CA ILE A 14 -5.06 8.31 5.24
C ILE A 14 -5.27 7.58 6.57
N MET A 15 -6.33 7.87 7.31
CA MET A 15 -6.50 7.36 8.68
C MET A 15 -6.54 5.82 8.74
N GLU A 16 -7.28 5.19 7.84
CA GLU A 16 -7.30 3.72 7.74
C GLU A 16 -5.93 3.13 7.40
N LEU A 17 -5.13 3.82 6.57
CA LEU A 17 -3.75 3.42 6.27
C LEU A 17 -2.90 3.36 7.54
N LEU A 18 -3.00 4.40 8.37
CA LEU A 18 -2.23 4.51 9.60
C LEU A 18 -2.67 3.46 10.61
N TYR A 19 -3.97 3.24 10.78
CA TYR A 19 -4.49 2.19 11.66
C TYR A 19 -4.00 0.79 11.26
N GLY A 20 -3.92 0.50 9.96
CA GLY A 20 -3.35 -0.76 9.48
C GLY A 20 -1.89 -0.97 9.93
N MET A 21 -1.09 0.10 9.96
CA MET A 21 0.29 0.03 10.45
C MET A 21 0.37 -0.09 11.98
N GLU A 22 -0.47 0.64 12.70
CA GLU A 22 -0.55 0.59 14.16
C GLU A 22 -0.92 -0.81 14.67
N GLU A 23 -1.88 -1.48 14.02
CA GLU A 23 -2.28 -2.87 14.34
C GLU A 23 -1.12 -3.87 14.22
N GLU A 24 -0.14 -3.57 13.38
CA GLU A 24 1.03 -4.41 13.16
C GLU A 24 2.23 -3.96 14.01
N GLU A 25 2.05 -2.94 14.86
CA GLU A 25 3.01 -2.44 15.84
C GLU A 25 4.35 -1.99 15.22
N VAL A 26 4.34 -1.52 13.97
CA VAL A 26 5.53 -1.00 13.30
C VAL A 26 5.53 0.52 13.36
N PRO A 27 6.59 1.16 13.93
CA PRO A 27 6.62 2.61 14.06
C PRO A 27 6.72 3.29 12.70
N PHE A 28 5.96 4.38 12.53
CA PHE A 28 6.00 5.20 11.33
C PHE A 28 6.08 6.69 11.65
N THR A 29 6.45 7.48 10.64
CA THR A 29 6.42 8.94 10.70
C THR A 29 5.74 9.46 9.44
N VAL A 30 4.86 10.45 9.61
CA VAL A 30 4.15 11.11 8.52
C VAL A 30 4.77 12.49 8.31
N GLN A 31 5.13 12.80 7.08
CA GLN A 31 5.55 14.14 6.67
C GLN A 31 4.69 14.59 5.49
N ARG A 32 4.34 15.88 5.48
CA ARG A 32 3.60 16.49 4.38
C ARG A 32 4.55 17.32 3.53
N LEU A 33 4.52 17.09 2.21
CA LEU A 33 5.40 17.75 1.24
C LEU A 33 4.58 18.41 0.13
N LYS A 34 5.10 19.50 -0.44
CA LYS A 34 4.45 20.20 -1.54
C LYS A 34 4.63 19.37 -2.81
N GLU A 35 3.51 19.15 -3.51
CA GLU A 35 3.34 18.49 -4.81
C GLU A 35 4.54 17.72 -5.38
N ASP A 36 4.53 16.41 -5.11
CA ASP A 36 5.28 15.40 -5.85
C ASP A 36 4.31 14.27 -6.22
N THR A 37 4.62 13.50 -7.26
CA THR A 37 3.80 12.34 -7.64
C THR A 37 3.84 11.27 -6.54
N ALA A 38 2.77 10.48 -6.41
CA ALA A 38 2.73 9.40 -5.41
C ALA A 38 3.93 8.43 -5.54
N ILE A 39 4.42 8.19 -6.76
CA ILE A 39 5.58 7.33 -7.02
C ILE A 39 6.88 7.97 -6.48
N GLN A 40 7.12 9.25 -6.78
CA GLN A 40 8.26 9.98 -6.22
C GLN A 40 8.24 9.97 -4.69
N LEU A 41 7.10 10.32 -4.10
CA LEU A 41 6.90 10.32 -2.66
C LEU A 41 7.14 8.93 -2.06
N GLY A 42 6.65 7.87 -2.70
CA GLY A 42 6.79 6.50 -2.21
C GLY A 42 8.23 6.04 -2.22
N TYR A 43 8.94 6.26 -3.32
CA TYR A 43 10.36 5.93 -3.43
C TYR A 43 11.21 6.72 -2.44
N GLN A 44 11.00 8.04 -2.35
CA GLN A 44 11.72 8.89 -1.40
C GLN A 44 11.44 8.48 0.06
N ALA A 45 10.19 8.12 0.38
CA ALA A 45 9.84 7.59 1.68
C ALA A 45 10.60 6.29 1.97
N ALA A 46 10.69 5.37 1.01
CA ALA A 46 11.40 4.12 1.18
C ALA A 46 12.91 4.36 1.42
N CYS A 47 13.56 5.16 0.58
CA CYS A 47 15.00 5.47 0.72
C CYS A 47 15.36 6.27 1.98
N SER A 48 14.45 7.10 2.50
CA SER A 48 14.68 7.86 3.74
C SER A 48 14.28 7.08 5.01
N SER A 49 13.64 5.92 4.84
CA SER A 49 13.21 5.06 5.93
C SER A 49 14.34 4.13 6.35
N ARG A 50 14.67 4.13 7.64
CA ARG A 50 15.64 3.17 8.21
C ARG A 50 15.20 1.70 8.09
N LEU A 51 13.93 1.46 7.72
CA LEU A 51 13.35 0.13 7.52
C LEU A 51 13.29 -0.25 6.03
N GLY A 52 13.76 0.61 5.12
CA GLY A 52 13.72 0.41 3.67
C GLY A 52 12.32 0.42 3.04
N VAL A 53 11.27 0.56 3.84
CA VAL A 53 9.86 0.60 3.40
C VAL A 53 9.30 1.99 3.60
N GLY A 54 8.58 2.49 2.59
CA GLY A 54 7.92 3.79 2.65
C GLY A 54 6.64 3.86 1.83
N ILE A 55 5.81 4.84 2.18
CA ILE A 55 4.56 5.12 1.46
C ILE A 55 4.54 6.54 0.93
N GLY A 56 4.08 6.70 -0.31
CA GLY A 56 3.81 7.98 -0.94
C GLY A 56 2.33 8.15 -1.21
N VAL A 57 1.78 9.32 -0.89
CA VAL A 57 0.40 9.68 -1.20
C VAL A 57 0.37 10.96 -2.03
N GLY A 58 0.01 10.83 -3.30
CA GLY A 58 -0.02 11.93 -4.27
C GLY A 58 -1.28 12.80 -4.17
N SER A 59 -1.24 13.98 -4.80
CA SER A 59 -2.39 14.88 -4.90
C SER A 59 -3.53 14.33 -5.75
N ASP A 60 -3.25 13.34 -6.59
CA ASP A 60 -4.19 12.57 -7.41
C ASP A 60 -4.89 11.42 -6.65
N TYR A 61 -4.72 11.37 -5.31
CA TYR A 61 -5.19 10.31 -4.43
C TYR A 61 -4.54 8.94 -4.67
N SER A 62 -3.48 8.87 -5.48
CA SER A 62 -2.70 7.64 -5.63
C SER A 62 -1.89 7.36 -4.36
N VAL A 63 -1.87 6.10 -3.94
CA VAL A 63 -1.08 5.59 -2.80
C VAL A 63 -0.10 4.56 -3.33
N ILE A 64 1.17 4.76 -3.01
CA ILE A 64 2.26 3.90 -3.41
C ILE A 64 2.92 3.32 -2.16
N LEU A 65 2.98 1.99 -2.06
CA LEU A 65 3.88 1.30 -1.14
C LEU A 65 5.14 0.91 -1.89
N HIS A 66 6.28 1.42 -1.43
CA HIS A 66 7.58 1.22 -2.06
C HIS A 66 8.56 0.54 -1.10
N TYR A 67 9.56 -0.12 -1.70
CA TYR A 67 10.66 -0.80 -1.03
C TYR A 67 11.97 -0.35 -1.69
N GLU A 68 12.94 0.09 -0.90
CA GLU A 68 14.13 0.81 -1.38
C GLU A 68 14.98 0.05 -2.39
N LYS A 69 14.89 -1.28 -2.40
CA LYS A 69 15.61 -2.15 -3.33
C LYS A 69 14.97 -2.24 -4.71
N LEU A 70 13.71 -1.81 -4.84
CA LEU A 70 13.02 -1.77 -6.13
C LEU A 70 13.40 -0.52 -6.90
N LEU A 71 13.33 -0.61 -8.24
CA LEU A 71 13.42 0.57 -9.09
C LEU A 71 12.28 1.54 -8.75
N LYS A 72 12.56 2.85 -8.85
CA LYS A 72 11.60 3.91 -8.53
C LYS A 72 10.25 3.69 -9.22
N GLU A 73 10.26 3.36 -10.51
CA GLU A 73 9.05 3.17 -11.32
C GLU A 73 8.42 1.78 -11.18
N GLU A 74 8.98 0.93 -10.31
CA GLU A 74 8.46 -0.40 -10.00
C GLU A 74 8.02 -0.49 -8.53
N PRO A 75 6.98 0.25 -8.10
CA PRO A 75 6.49 0.18 -6.74
C PRO A 75 5.93 -1.20 -6.42
N LEU A 76 5.93 -1.56 -5.14
CA LEU A 76 5.43 -2.86 -4.70
C LEU A 76 3.90 -2.94 -4.82
N PHE A 77 3.21 -1.88 -4.38
CA PHE A 77 1.78 -1.71 -4.58
C PHE A 77 1.46 -0.30 -5.05
N GLN A 78 0.39 -0.22 -5.85
CA GLN A 78 -0.24 1.02 -6.28
C GLN A 78 -1.76 0.87 -6.19
N MET A 79 -2.41 1.84 -5.57
CA MET A 79 -3.87 1.95 -5.50
C MET A 79 -4.31 3.41 -5.42
N ASN A 80 -5.61 3.65 -5.44
CA ASN A 80 -6.19 4.98 -5.25
C ASN A 80 -7.06 5.01 -3.98
N ILE A 81 -6.97 6.07 -3.18
CA ILE A 81 -7.78 6.22 -1.93
C ILE A 81 -9.28 6.20 -2.24
N LEU A 82 -9.68 6.71 -3.41
CA LEU A 82 -11.08 6.80 -3.81
C LEU A 82 -11.63 5.45 -4.32
N ASP A 83 -10.78 4.45 -4.52
CA ASP A 83 -11.22 3.10 -4.84
C ASP A 83 -11.63 2.37 -3.55
N HIS A 84 -12.90 2.51 -3.18
CA HIS A 84 -13.49 1.90 -1.99
C HIS A 84 -13.54 0.37 -2.02
N SER A 85 -13.27 -0.25 -3.17
CA SER A 85 -13.12 -1.69 -3.22
C SER A 85 -11.87 -2.11 -2.46
N LEU A 86 -10.79 -1.35 -2.54
CA LEU A 86 -9.50 -1.72 -1.95
C LEU A 86 -9.40 -1.27 -0.49
N SER A 87 -8.90 -2.16 0.36
CA SER A 87 -8.71 -1.86 1.78
C SER A 87 -7.41 -1.09 2.03
N LEU A 88 -7.52 0.23 2.25
CA LEU A 88 -6.40 1.08 2.66
C LEU A 88 -5.78 0.61 4.01
N ARG A 89 -6.61 0.08 4.91
CA ARG A 89 -6.17 -0.53 6.16
C ARG A 89 -5.31 -1.77 5.93
N ALA A 90 -5.71 -2.63 4.99
CA ALA A 90 -4.90 -3.79 4.61
C ALA A 90 -3.58 -3.37 3.96
N LEU A 91 -3.56 -2.29 3.16
CA LEU A 91 -2.32 -1.74 2.61
C LEU A 91 -1.35 -1.30 3.73
N GLY A 92 -1.86 -0.58 4.74
CA GLY A 92 -1.07 -0.16 5.89
C GLY A 92 -0.48 -1.34 6.65
N ALA A 93 -1.31 -2.35 6.91
CA ALA A 93 -0.85 -3.59 7.53
C ALA A 93 0.21 -4.30 6.66
N ASN A 94 0.01 -4.36 5.35
CA ASN A 94 0.97 -5.01 4.44
C ASN A 94 2.32 -4.28 4.39
N ALA A 95 2.34 -2.95 4.50
CA ALA A 95 3.59 -2.20 4.62
C ALA A 95 4.37 -2.59 5.88
N ALA A 96 3.69 -2.72 7.03
CA ALA A 96 4.29 -3.16 8.27
C ALA A 96 4.71 -4.64 8.23
N ARG A 97 3.91 -5.50 7.58
CA ARG A 97 4.23 -6.92 7.38
C ARG A 97 5.44 -7.12 6.45
N LEU A 98 5.64 -6.24 5.47
CA LEU A 98 6.84 -6.23 4.64
C LEU A 98 8.09 -6.00 5.49
N VAL A 99 8.06 -4.98 6.37
CA VAL A 99 9.14 -4.72 7.32
C VAL A 99 9.43 -5.94 8.20
N LYS A 100 8.39 -6.63 8.65
CA LYS A 100 8.49 -7.80 9.54
C LYS A 100 8.77 -9.12 8.81
N GLY A 101 8.82 -9.14 7.47
CA GLY A 101 8.97 -10.37 6.69
C GLY A 101 7.78 -11.34 6.80
N MET A 102 6.57 -10.84 7.02
CA MET A 102 5.36 -11.66 7.17
C MET A 102 4.53 -11.73 5.88
N PRO A 103 3.79 -12.82 5.63
CA PRO A 103 2.95 -12.97 4.44
C PRO A 103 1.92 -11.85 4.32
N PHE A 104 1.61 -11.34 3.13
CA PHE A 104 0.63 -10.25 2.99
C PHE A 104 -0.81 -10.69 3.25
N LYS A 105 -1.57 -9.80 3.89
CA LYS A 105 -3.03 -9.85 3.97
C LYS A 105 -3.61 -9.58 2.59
N GLU A 106 -4.75 -10.19 2.32
CA GLU A 106 -5.53 -9.90 1.11
C GLU A 106 -5.99 -8.44 1.16
N LEU A 107 -5.87 -7.72 0.04
CA LEU A 107 -6.29 -6.31 -0.07
C LEU A 107 -7.81 -6.18 -0.30
N ASP A 108 -8.57 -7.17 0.17
CA ASP A 108 -9.87 -7.57 -0.38
C ASP A 108 -10.78 -6.43 -0.82
N ILE A 109 -11.32 -6.68 -2.01
CA ILE A 109 -12.38 -5.96 -2.71
C ILE A 109 -13.63 -6.10 -1.83
N LYS A 110 -14.07 -5.04 -1.15
CA LYS A 110 -15.43 -5.03 -0.59
C LYS A 110 -16.40 -5.23 -1.74
N GLU A 111 -17.02 -6.41 -1.83
CA GLU A 111 -18.11 -6.59 -2.79
C GLU A 111 -19.15 -5.50 -2.53
N PRO A 112 -19.60 -4.76 -3.56
CA PRO A 112 -20.75 -3.88 -3.38
C PRO A 112 -21.91 -4.71 -2.83
N PRO A 113 -22.78 -4.16 -1.97
CA PRO A 113 -23.88 -4.93 -1.38
C PRO A 113 -24.66 -5.64 -2.50
N ILE A 114 -24.60 -6.98 -2.46
CA ILE A 114 -25.23 -7.87 -3.43
C ILE A 114 -26.73 -7.54 -3.47
N GLN A 115 -27.21 -6.98 -4.59
CA GLN A 115 -28.63 -7.11 -4.92
C GLN A 115 -28.82 -8.54 -5.43
N ASN A 116 -29.47 -9.36 -4.60
CA ASN A 116 -29.77 -10.76 -4.89
C ASN A 116 -30.42 -10.93 -6.27
N ASP A 117 -29.74 -11.64 -7.17
CA ASP A 117 -30.28 -12.76 -7.96
C ASP A 117 -29.28 -13.17 -9.04
N ARG A 118 -28.25 -13.94 -8.65
CA ARG A 118 -27.53 -14.97 -9.44
C ARG A 118 -26.33 -15.47 -8.64
N LEU A 119 -26.16 -16.80 -8.56
CA LEU A 119 -24.95 -17.41 -8.00
C LEU A 119 -23.73 -16.96 -8.82
N PRO A 120 -22.68 -16.37 -8.22
CA PRO A 120 -21.47 -16.05 -8.95
C PRO A 120 -20.68 -17.33 -9.21
N GLU A 121 -20.38 -17.56 -10.49
CA GLU A 121 -19.44 -18.56 -10.95
C GLU A 121 -18.06 -18.33 -10.29
N LYS A 122 -17.34 -19.41 -9.99
CA LYS A 122 -16.02 -19.42 -9.33
C LYS A 122 -15.06 -18.38 -9.94
N GLN A 123 -14.94 -17.21 -9.31
CA GLN A 123 -13.79 -16.33 -9.49
C GLN A 123 -12.59 -16.96 -8.78
N GLU A 124 -11.82 -17.77 -9.51
CA GLU A 124 -10.55 -18.28 -9.02
C GLU A 124 -9.61 -17.07 -8.80
N SER A 125 -9.37 -16.77 -7.52
CA SER A 125 -9.06 -15.44 -7.01
C SER A 125 -7.82 -14.77 -7.65
N ILE A 126 -8.08 -13.69 -8.39
CA ILE A 126 -7.11 -12.71 -8.92
C ILE A 126 -6.09 -12.26 -7.84
N THR A 127 -6.49 -12.30 -6.56
CA THR A 127 -5.69 -11.93 -5.40
C THR A 127 -4.47 -12.84 -5.20
N LYS A 128 -4.57 -14.16 -5.43
CA LYS A 128 -3.46 -15.10 -5.21
C LYS A 128 -2.31 -14.87 -6.19
N ASN A 129 -2.63 -14.63 -7.46
CA ASN A 129 -1.63 -14.37 -8.50
C ASN A 129 -0.90 -13.04 -8.27
N ARG A 130 -1.61 -12.01 -7.77
CA ARG A 130 -1.01 -10.73 -7.41
C ARG A 130 -0.09 -10.85 -6.19
N ILE A 131 -0.49 -11.57 -5.15
CA ILE A 131 0.38 -11.79 -3.98
C ILE A 131 1.64 -12.57 -4.36
N ALA A 132 1.51 -13.61 -5.19
CA ALA A 132 2.66 -14.41 -5.63
C ALA A 132 3.68 -13.59 -6.45
N SER A 133 3.22 -12.71 -7.36
CA SER A 133 4.13 -11.86 -8.14
C SER A 133 4.86 -10.85 -7.25
N ILE A 134 4.17 -10.33 -6.25
CA ILE A 134 4.71 -9.39 -5.27
C ILE A 134 5.79 -10.05 -4.40
N ILE A 135 5.54 -11.27 -3.89
CA ILE A 135 6.54 -12.03 -3.13
C ILE A 135 7.79 -12.28 -3.98
N ARG A 136 7.62 -12.69 -5.25
CA ARG A 136 8.75 -12.90 -6.16
C ARG A 136 9.59 -11.64 -6.34
N ARG A 137 8.96 -10.46 -6.51
CA ARG A 137 9.66 -9.17 -6.66
C ARG A 137 10.45 -8.78 -5.41
N VAL A 138 9.92 -9.03 -4.21
CA VAL A 138 10.64 -8.74 -2.97
C VAL A 138 11.83 -9.69 -2.78
N LEU A 139 11.67 -10.97 -3.14
CA LEU A 139 12.72 -11.98 -2.99
C LEU A 139 13.83 -11.85 -4.05
N SER A 140 13.51 -11.49 -5.30
CA SER A 140 14.52 -11.37 -6.37
C SER A 140 15.50 -10.22 -6.14
N GLU A 141 15.05 -9.15 -5.49
CA GLU A 141 15.88 -7.97 -5.19
C GLU A 141 16.48 -8.02 -3.78
N ALA A 142 16.25 -9.10 -3.02
CA ALA A 142 16.81 -9.27 -1.68
C ALA A 142 18.24 -9.86 -1.66
N GLU A 143 18.71 -10.39 -2.80
CA GLU A 143 20.04 -10.95 -3.05
C GLU A 143 21.06 -9.87 -3.47
#